data_AF-A0A0Q5DDR0-F1
#
_entry.id   AF-A0A0Q5DDR0-F1
#
_cell.length_a   1.000
_cell.length_b   1.000
_cell.length_c   1.000
_cell.angle_alpha   90.00
_cell.angle_beta   90.00
_cell.angle_gamma   90.00
#
_symmetry.space_group_name_H-M   'P 1'
#
loop_
_entity.id
_entity.type
_entity.pdbx_description
1 polymer ?
#
loop_
_entity_poly.entity_id
_entity_poly.type
_entity_poly.pdbx_seq_one_letter_code
_entity_poly.pdbx_strand_id
1 'polypeptide(L)'
;MGRKSSLTEKQWSEIERRLLAGEKGRALAREFDISEAAIRKRCGAQTKQVKDVANQLVAAETAFRALPISAQIQARTLADELKEISMHLAGAARFGAATAHRLSGIAHAKVAEIDDAKPMDDESRVALSDIGALTRLANGAAEIGLDLIKATKDIKPEDDKPTPVQIVIGVKDAARHDDTQPRTEHPAG
;
A
#
# COMPACT_ATOMS: atom_id res chain seq x y z
N MET A 1 48.49 -11.23 -1.92
CA MET A 1 47.55 -11.53 -3.02
C MET A 1 46.45 -10.47 -3.00
N GLY A 2 46.40 -9.65 -4.05
CA GLY A 2 45.52 -8.48 -4.13
C GLY A 2 44.05 -8.89 -4.25
N ARG A 3 43.21 -8.37 -3.36
CA ARG A 3 41.77 -8.58 -3.35
C ARG A 3 41.18 -8.02 -4.64
N LYS A 4 40.63 -8.88 -5.51
CA LYS A 4 39.97 -8.44 -6.75
C LYS A 4 38.85 -7.44 -6.42
N SER A 5 38.87 -6.37 -7.19
CA SER A 5 37.86 -5.31 -7.32
C SER A 5 36.43 -5.82 -7.15
N SER A 6 35.65 -5.08 -6.37
CA SER A 6 34.21 -5.27 -6.21
C SER A 6 33.51 -5.48 -7.55
N LEU A 7 32.64 -6.50 -7.63
CA LEU A 7 31.73 -6.69 -8.77
C LEU A 7 31.00 -5.39 -9.12
N THR A 8 30.89 -5.12 -10.42
CA THR A 8 30.17 -3.98 -10.98
C THR A 8 28.66 -4.17 -10.85
N GLU A 9 27.89 -3.07 -10.93
CA GLU A 9 26.43 -3.14 -10.85
C GLU A 9 25.83 -4.05 -11.93
N LYS A 10 26.38 -4.02 -13.15
CA LYS A 10 25.96 -4.91 -14.24
C LYS A 10 26.15 -6.39 -13.92
N GLN A 11 27.24 -6.75 -13.23
CA GLN A 11 27.49 -8.13 -12.82
C GLN A 11 26.54 -8.56 -11.71
N TRP A 12 26.19 -7.65 -10.80
CA TRP A 12 25.17 -7.94 -9.78
C TRP A 12 23.78 -8.11 -10.39
N SER A 13 23.38 -7.27 -11.34
CA SER A 13 22.13 -7.43 -12.08
C SER A 13 22.08 -8.76 -12.83
N GLU A 14 23.21 -9.21 -13.39
CA GLU A 14 23.31 -10.50 -14.06
C GLU A 14 23.12 -11.68 -13.08
N ILE A 15 23.77 -11.63 -11.92
CA ILE A 15 23.59 -12.61 -10.85
C ILE A 15 22.13 -12.65 -10.41
N GLU A 16 21.48 -11.50 -10.21
CA GLU A 16 20.07 -11.40 -9.82
C GLU A 16 19.13 -12.01 -10.85
N ARG A 17 19.33 -11.70 -12.14
CA ARG A 17 18.56 -12.28 -13.24
C ARG A 17 18.64 -13.81 -13.26
N ARG A 18 19.85 -14.35 -13.09
CA ARG A 18 20.09 -15.81 -13.08
C ARG A 18 19.53 -16.49 -11.83
N LEU A 19 19.56 -15.83 -10.67
CA LEU A 19 18.88 -16.29 -9.45
C LEU A 19 17.35 -16.34 -9.61
N LEU A 20 16.77 -15.36 -10.31
CA LEU A 20 15.34 -15.35 -10.62
C LEU A 20 14.96 -16.47 -11.60
N ALA A 21 15.83 -16.77 -12.56
CA ALA A 21 15.69 -17.90 -13.49
C ALA A 21 15.83 -19.29 -12.84
N GLY A 22 16.20 -19.35 -11.54
CA GLY A 22 16.25 -20.59 -10.77
C GLY A 22 17.66 -21.19 -10.61
N GLU A 23 18.70 -20.49 -11.04
CA GLU A 23 20.07 -20.94 -10.81
C GLU A 23 20.46 -20.90 -9.32
N LYS A 24 21.31 -21.86 -8.90
CA LYS A 24 21.72 -21.96 -7.50
C LYS A 24 22.79 -20.90 -7.20
N GLY A 25 22.60 -20.12 -6.13
CA GLY A 25 23.55 -19.09 -5.69
C GLY A 25 24.98 -19.62 -5.47
N ARG A 26 25.14 -20.89 -5.09
CA ARG A 26 26.46 -21.54 -4.99
C ARG A 26 27.19 -21.70 -6.33
N ALA A 27 26.47 -21.93 -7.43
CA ALA A 27 27.06 -22.01 -8.76
C ALA A 27 27.54 -20.62 -9.20
N LEU A 28 26.70 -19.60 -9.02
CA LEU A 28 27.01 -18.21 -9.33
C LEU A 28 28.17 -17.68 -8.47
N ALA A 29 28.24 -18.06 -7.20
CA ALA A 29 29.34 -17.69 -6.31
C ALA A 29 30.71 -18.15 -6.84
N ARG A 30 30.78 -19.37 -7.40
CA ARG A 30 32.01 -19.92 -7.99
C ARG A 30 32.38 -19.21 -9.30
N GLU A 31 31.39 -18.90 -10.12
CA GLU A 31 31.59 -18.27 -11.42
C GLU A 31 32.09 -16.81 -11.28
N PHE A 32 31.53 -16.07 -10.32
CA PHE A 32 31.86 -14.67 -10.10
C PHE A 32 32.95 -14.44 -9.03
N ASP A 33 33.57 -15.52 -8.52
CA ASP A 33 34.65 -15.47 -7.51
C ASP A 33 34.24 -14.69 -6.23
N ILE A 34 33.03 -14.97 -5.72
CA ILE A 34 32.45 -14.34 -4.51
C ILE A 34 31.90 -15.38 -3.54
N SER A 35 31.61 -14.96 -2.30
CA SER A 35 30.97 -15.84 -1.33
C SER A 35 29.46 -15.96 -1.56
N GLU A 36 28.91 -17.16 -1.36
CA GLU A 36 27.45 -17.40 -1.38
C GLU A 36 26.71 -16.51 -0.37
N ALA A 37 27.36 -16.21 0.76
CA ALA A 37 26.84 -15.29 1.77
C ALA A 37 26.70 -13.84 1.25
N ALA A 38 27.62 -13.37 0.39
CA ALA A 38 27.53 -12.04 -0.21
C ALA A 38 26.32 -11.95 -1.16
N ILE A 39 26.08 -13.00 -1.96
CA ILE A 39 24.91 -13.11 -2.82
C ILE A 39 23.63 -13.12 -1.99
N ARG A 40 23.56 -13.96 -0.95
CA ARG A 40 22.38 -14.06 -0.09
C ARG A 40 22.07 -12.75 0.61
N LYS A 41 23.09 -12.04 1.10
CA LYS A 41 22.94 -10.75 1.80
C LYS A 41 22.41 -9.66 0.88
N ARG A 42 22.92 -9.57 -0.36
CA ARG A 42 22.55 -8.52 -1.31
C ARG A 42 21.24 -8.81 -2.02
N CYS A 43 21.11 -10.01 -2.58
CA CYS A 43 20.02 -10.34 -3.50
C CYS A 43 18.91 -11.14 -2.83
N GLY A 44 19.15 -11.81 -1.69
CA GLY A 44 18.22 -12.78 -1.12
C GLY A 44 16.82 -12.24 -0.80
N ALA A 45 16.74 -11.08 -0.12
CA ALA A 45 15.45 -10.45 0.20
C ALA A 45 14.74 -9.91 -1.06
N GLN A 46 15.48 -9.23 -1.93
CA GLN A 46 14.95 -8.65 -3.17
C GLN A 46 14.45 -9.73 -4.14
N THR A 47 15.22 -10.80 -4.36
CA THR A 47 14.82 -11.92 -5.23
C THR A 47 13.56 -12.59 -4.72
N LYS A 48 13.40 -12.73 -3.39
CA LYS A 48 12.16 -13.25 -2.80
C LYS A 48 10.98 -12.31 -3.10
N GLN A 49 11.13 -11.01 -2.82
CA GLN A 49 10.09 -10.02 -3.07
C GLN A 49 9.67 -9.97 -4.55
N VAL A 50 10.63 -10.02 -5.47
CA VAL A 50 10.34 -10.05 -6.91
C VAL A 50 9.55 -11.31 -7.30
N LYS A 51 9.88 -12.47 -6.74
CA LYS A 51 9.13 -13.71 -6.97
C LYS A 51 7.71 -13.63 -6.40
N ASP A 52 7.56 -13.06 -5.21
CA ASP A 52 6.25 -12.91 -4.56
C ASP A 52 5.34 -12.00 -5.41
N VAL A 53 5.84 -10.85 -5.86
CA VAL A 53 5.10 -9.94 -6.77
C VAL A 53 4.80 -10.61 -8.12
N ALA A 54 5.76 -11.32 -8.70
CA ALA A 54 5.53 -12.04 -9.97
C ALA A 54 4.41 -13.07 -9.83
N ASN A 55 4.36 -13.82 -8.73
CA ASN A 55 3.27 -14.76 -8.45
C ASN A 55 1.92 -14.06 -8.29
N GLN A 56 1.88 -12.91 -7.62
CA GLN A 56 0.64 -12.10 -7.49
C GLN A 56 0.14 -11.61 -8.85
N LEU A 57 1.04 -11.15 -9.73
CA LEU A 57 0.67 -10.71 -11.08
C LEU A 57 0.08 -11.85 -11.91
N VAL A 58 0.72 -13.03 -11.88
CA VAL A 58 0.22 -14.22 -12.60
C VAL A 58 -1.14 -14.66 -12.06
N ALA A 59 -1.33 -14.65 -10.74
CA ALA A 59 -2.60 -14.99 -10.11
C ALA A 59 -3.70 -13.98 -10.49
N ALA A 60 -3.40 -12.69 -10.43
CA ALA A 60 -4.32 -11.63 -10.81
C ALA A 60 -4.70 -11.71 -12.30
N GLU A 61 -3.74 -11.95 -13.19
CA GLU A 61 -3.99 -12.09 -14.62
C GLU A 61 -4.83 -13.33 -14.94
N THR A 62 -4.56 -14.45 -14.26
CA THR A 62 -5.35 -15.67 -14.41
C THR A 62 -6.80 -15.44 -13.96
N ALA A 63 -7.00 -14.81 -12.80
CA ALA A 63 -8.33 -14.46 -12.30
C ALA A 63 -9.05 -13.47 -13.22
N PHE A 64 -8.35 -12.45 -13.72
CA PHE A 64 -8.90 -11.47 -14.66
C PHE A 64 -9.37 -12.13 -15.95
N ARG A 65 -8.56 -13.02 -16.54
CA ARG A 65 -8.91 -13.72 -17.78
C ARG A 65 -10.07 -14.72 -17.60
N ALA A 66 -10.29 -15.22 -16.39
CA ALA A 66 -11.41 -16.10 -16.07
C ALA A 66 -12.77 -15.37 -16.03
N LEU A 67 -12.77 -14.03 -15.95
CA LEU A 67 -13.99 -13.23 -15.97
C LEU A 67 -14.60 -13.17 -17.38
N PRO A 68 -15.94 -13.05 -17.50
CA PRO A 68 -16.58 -12.66 -18.76
C PRO A 68 -16.05 -11.31 -19.27
N ILE A 69 -16.04 -11.09 -20.60
CA ILE A 69 -15.48 -9.88 -21.22
C ILE A 69 -16.08 -8.58 -20.64
N SER A 70 -17.38 -8.55 -20.37
CA SER A 70 -18.03 -7.38 -19.75
C SER A 70 -17.53 -7.09 -18.34
N ALA A 71 -17.23 -8.12 -17.55
CA ALA A 71 -16.66 -8.00 -16.21
C ALA A 71 -15.16 -7.65 -16.25
N GLN A 72 -14.43 -8.09 -17.28
CA GLN A 72 -13.03 -7.65 -17.51
C GLN A 72 -12.94 -6.13 -17.72
N ILE A 73 -13.85 -5.56 -18.53
CA ILE A 73 -13.90 -4.10 -18.75
C ILE A 73 -14.16 -3.39 -17.42
N GLN A 74 -15.16 -3.83 -16.64
CA GLN A 74 -15.48 -3.23 -15.34
C GLN A 74 -14.32 -3.33 -14.35
N ALA A 75 -13.67 -4.49 -14.26
CA ALA A 75 -12.51 -4.68 -13.39
C ALA A 75 -11.35 -3.76 -13.78
N ARG A 76 -11.13 -3.54 -15.09
CA ARG A 76 -10.11 -2.61 -15.58
C ARG A 76 -10.45 -1.17 -15.24
N THR A 77 -11.68 -0.74 -15.52
CA THR A 77 -12.17 0.60 -15.19
C THR A 77 -12.04 0.89 -13.70
N LEU A 78 -12.48 -0.02 -12.84
CA LEU A 78 -12.35 0.13 -11.39
C LEU A 78 -10.89 0.23 -10.95
N ALA A 79 -10.00 -0.60 -11.52
CA ALA A 79 -8.58 -0.54 -11.20
C ALA A 79 -7.94 0.80 -11.61
N ASP A 80 -8.38 1.40 -12.72
CA ASP A 80 -7.91 2.69 -13.17
C ASP A 80 -8.50 3.83 -12.32
N GLU A 81 -9.78 3.78 -11.95
CA GLU A 81 -10.41 4.72 -11.00
C GLU A 81 -9.71 4.72 -9.63
N LEU A 82 -9.37 3.55 -9.09
CA LEU A 82 -8.65 3.44 -7.81
C LEU A 82 -7.26 4.09 -7.86
N LYS A 83 -6.57 4.00 -9.01
CA LYS A 83 -5.27 4.69 -9.21
C LYS A 83 -5.47 6.20 -9.25
N GLU A 84 -6.48 6.68 -9.98
CA GLU A 84 -6.79 8.12 -10.07
C GLU A 84 -7.16 8.70 -8.71
N ILE A 85 -8.00 8.00 -7.93
CA ILE A 85 -8.32 8.39 -6.55
C ILE A 85 -7.05 8.48 -5.71
N SER A 86 -6.14 7.51 -5.83
CA SER A 86 -4.86 7.52 -5.11
C SER A 86 -4.00 8.73 -5.51
N MET A 87 -3.95 9.06 -6.79
CA MET A 87 -3.23 10.24 -7.29
C MET A 87 -3.85 11.55 -6.79
N HIS A 88 -5.18 11.65 -6.78
CA HIS A 88 -5.89 12.80 -6.25
C HIS A 88 -5.69 12.95 -4.73
N LEU A 89 -5.71 11.87 -3.97
CA LEU A 89 -5.42 11.89 -2.53
C LEU A 89 -3.98 12.33 -2.26
N ALA A 90 -3.01 11.86 -3.04
CA ALA A 90 -1.62 12.33 -2.94
C ALA A 90 -1.51 13.83 -3.28
N GLY A 91 -2.24 14.31 -4.28
CA GLY A 91 -2.33 15.74 -4.62
C GLY A 91 -2.96 16.57 -3.50
N ALA A 92 -4.08 16.10 -2.94
CA ALA A 92 -4.77 16.74 -1.82
C ALA A 92 -3.87 16.80 -0.58
N ALA A 93 -3.14 15.72 -0.27
CA ALA A 93 -2.15 15.70 0.80
C ALA A 93 -1.03 16.73 0.59
N ARG A 94 -0.54 16.91 -0.65
CA ARG A 94 0.46 17.94 -0.96
C ARG A 94 -0.09 19.35 -0.72
N PHE A 95 -1.31 19.64 -1.17
CA PHE A 95 -1.93 20.94 -0.92
C PHE A 95 -2.26 21.16 0.56
N GLY A 96 -2.70 20.11 1.25
CA GLY A 96 -2.94 20.11 2.69
C GLY A 96 -1.68 20.41 3.49
N ALA A 97 -0.57 19.73 3.18
CA ALA A 97 0.73 19.98 3.81
C ALA A 97 1.25 21.41 3.54
N ALA A 98 1.10 21.93 2.32
CA ALA A 98 1.47 23.30 1.99
C ALA A 98 0.62 24.33 2.76
N THR A 99 -0.69 24.08 2.86
CA THR A 99 -1.62 24.91 3.65
C THR A 99 -1.26 24.86 5.13
N ALA A 100 -1.03 23.67 5.69
CA ALA A 100 -0.63 23.49 7.08
C ALA A 100 0.68 24.22 7.40
N HIS A 101 1.69 24.09 6.53
CA HIS A 101 2.95 24.81 6.68
C HIS A 101 2.75 26.34 6.68
N ARG A 102 1.96 26.86 5.74
CA ARG A 102 1.67 28.30 5.65
C ARG A 102 0.91 28.80 6.88
N LEU A 103 -0.14 28.09 7.31
CA LEU A 103 -0.92 28.45 8.51
C LEU A 103 -0.05 28.42 9.77
N SER A 104 0.85 27.43 9.88
CA SER A 104 1.81 27.34 10.99
C SER A 104 2.80 28.50 10.99
N GLY A 105 3.28 28.91 9.80
CA GLY A 105 4.12 30.09 9.65
C GLY A 105 3.43 31.39 10.08
N ILE A 106 2.15 31.55 9.73
CA ILE A 106 1.34 32.71 10.16
C ILE A 106 1.12 32.67 11.68
N ALA A 107 0.77 31.51 12.23
CA ALA A 107 0.62 31.33 13.68
C ALA A 107 1.93 31.65 14.42
N HIS A 108 3.08 31.25 13.87
CA HIS A 108 4.37 31.59 14.46
C HIS A 108 4.64 33.10 14.43
N ALA A 109 4.30 33.79 13.35
CA ALA A 109 4.45 35.25 13.28
C ALA A 109 3.59 35.97 14.33
N LYS A 110 2.39 35.45 14.66
CA LYS A 110 1.52 35.98 15.72
C LYS A 110 2.11 35.89 17.12
N VAL A 111 3.10 35.02 17.36
CA VAL A 111 3.78 34.94 18.67
C VAL A 111 4.47 36.27 19.02
N ALA A 112 4.94 37.03 18.01
CA ALA A 112 5.58 38.33 18.23
C ALA A 112 4.61 39.41 18.73
N GLU A 113 3.30 39.17 18.71
CA GLU A 113 2.27 40.10 19.21
C GLU A 113 1.96 39.87 20.70
N ILE A 114 2.58 38.87 21.34
CA ILE A 114 2.38 38.56 22.77
C ILE A 114 3.34 39.41 23.63
N ASP A 115 2.82 40.07 24.67
CA ASP A 115 3.67 40.70 25.69
C ASP A 115 4.22 39.64 26.65
N ASP A 116 5.52 39.38 26.59
CA ASP A 116 6.21 38.43 27.47
C ASP A 116 6.12 38.81 28.96
N ALA A 117 6.00 40.10 29.29
CA ALA A 117 5.85 40.56 30.67
C ALA A 117 4.41 40.41 31.18
N LYS A 118 3.42 40.43 30.28
CA LYS A 118 2.00 40.31 30.60
C LYS A 118 1.25 39.46 29.55
N PRO A 119 1.54 38.16 29.43
CA PRO A 119 1.03 37.31 28.34
C PRO A 119 -0.48 37.01 28.41
N MET A 120 -1.18 37.61 29.37
CA MET A 120 -2.57 37.35 29.72
C MET A 120 -3.39 38.65 29.77
N ASP A 121 -2.85 39.75 29.26
CA ASP A 121 -3.64 40.94 28.98
C ASP A 121 -4.55 40.73 27.75
N ASP A 122 -5.44 41.70 27.50
CA ASP A 122 -6.48 41.53 26.49
C ASP A 122 -5.90 41.39 25.07
N GLU A 123 -4.81 42.11 24.75
CA GLU A 123 -4.14 42.03 23.45
C GLU A 123 -3.41 40.70 23.27
N SER A 124 -2.65 40.24 24.27
CA SER A 124 -1.96 38.93 24.21
C SER A 124 -2.94 37.76 24.15
N ARG A 125 -4.10 37.86 24.82
CA ARG A 125 -5.16 36.83 24.75
C ARG A 125 -5.76 36.70 23.36
N VAL A 126 -5.91 37.81 22.63
CA VAL A 126 -6.37 37.77 21.23
C VAL A 126 -5.35 37.07 20.35
N ALA A 127 -4.06 37.43 20.46
CA ALA A 127 -2.99 36.77 19.72
C ALA A 127 -2.91 35.25 20.02
N LEU A 128 -3.00 34.86 21.30
CA LEU A 128 -3.03 33.46 21.72
C LEU A 128 -4.23 32.69 21.15
N SER A 129 -5.41 33.32 21.09
CA SER A 129 -6.61 32.74 20.48
C SER A 129 -6.43 32.50 18.98
N ASP A 130 -5.89 33.49 18.27
CA ASP A 130 -5.62 33.39 16.82
C ASP A 130 -4.59 32.30 16.52
N ILE A 131 -3.52 32.21 17.31
CA ILE A 131 -2.53 31.13 17.22
C ILE A 131 -3.23 29.78 17.38
N GLY A 132 -4.05 29.61 18.42
CA GLY A 132 -4.77 28.37 18.67
C GLY A 132 -5.76 27.99 17.56
N ALA A 133 -6.40 28.98 16.92
CA ALA A 133 -7.27 28.75 15.76
C ALA A 133 -6.46 28.32 14.52
N LEU A 134 -5.40 29.06 14.19
CA LEU A 134 -4.52 28.77 13.05
C LEU A 134 -3.83 27.42 13.18
N THR A 135 -3.36 27.06 14.37
CA THR A 135 -2.75 25.75 14.62
C THR A 135 -3.76 24.61 14.47
N ARG A 136 -5.00 24.78 14.93
CA ARG A 136 -6.07 23.78 14.72
C ARG A 136 -6.38 23.58 13.24
N LEU A 137 -6.50 24.68 12.49
CA LEU A 137 -6.72 24.63 11.03
C LEU A 137 -5.53 24.00 10.29
N ALA A 138 -4.31 24.32 10.71
CA ALA A 138 -3.09 23.71 10.16
C ALA A 138 -3.07 22.19 10.37
N ASN A 139 -3.44 21.72 11.56
CA ASN A 139 -3.50 20.30 11.87
C ASN A 139 -4.57 19.58 11.03
N GLY A 140 -5.76 20.18 10.86
CA GLY A 140 -6.79 19.63 9.98
C GLY A 140 -6.35 19.57 8.51
N ALA A 141 -5.65 20.60 8.02
CA ALA A 141 -5.11 20.61 6.66
C ALA A 141 -4.03 19.53 6.44
N ALA A 142 -3.30 19.14 7.49
CA ALA A 142 -2.26 18.12 7.42
C ALA A 142 -2.79 16.67 7.52
N GLU A 143 -4.05 16.46 7.90
CA GLU A 143 -4.61 15.14 8.27
C GLU A 143 -4.44 14.10 7.16
N ILE A 144 -4.87 14.41 5.94
CA ILE A 144 -4.74 13.50 4.78
C ILE A 144 -3.27 13.12 4.53
N GLY A 145 -2.35 14.07 4.67
CA GLY A 145 -0.91 13.81 4.50
C GLY A 145 -0.33 12.94 5.61
N LEU A 146 -0.74 13.17 6.86
CA LEU A 146 -0.33 12.38 8.01
C LEU A 146 -0.85 10.94 7.91
N ASP A 147 -2.08 10.74 7.48
CA ASP A 147 -2.66 9.41 7.32
C ASP A 147 -1.99 8.61 6.20
N LEU A 148 -1.57 9.26 5.10
CA LEU A 148 -0.72 8.62 4.10
C LEU A 148 0.66 8.22 4.66
N ILE A 149 1.27 9.06 5.50
CA ILE A 149 2.55 8.73 6.16
C ILE A 149 2.38 7.56 7.14
N LYS A 150 1.27 7.49 7.88
CA LYS A 150 0.96 6.36 8.77
C LYS A 150 0.75 5.08 7.96
N ALA A 151 -0.05 5.16 6.90
CA ALA A 151 -0.32 4.03 6.00
C ALA A 151 0.97 3.45 5.39
N THR A 152 1.99 4.28 5.12
CA THR A 152 3.31 3.79 4.64
C THR A 152 4.20 3.22 5.75
N LYS A 153 4.05 3.68 7.00
CA LYS A 153 4.80 3.16 8.16
C LYS A 153 4.25 1.84 8.68
N ASP A 154 2.95 1.60 8.54
CA ASP A 154 2.29 0.37 8.98
C ASP A 154 2.50 -0.82 8.01
N ILE A 155 3.18 -0.59 6.88
CA ILE A 155 3.64 -1.66 5.99
C ILE A 155 4.82 -2.37 6.68
N LYS A 156 4.51 -3.27 7.62
CA LYS A 156 5.49 -4.26 8.10
C LYS A 156 5.71 -5.29 7.00
N PRO A 157 6.95 -5.67 6.67
CA PRO A 157 7.25 -6.66 5.64
C PRO A 157 6.72 -8.08 5.93
N GLU A 158 6.14 -8.31 7.12
CA GLU A 158 5.56 -9.59 7.52
C GLU A 158 4.03 -9.64 7.44
N ASP A 159 3.34 -8.49 7.38
CA ASP A 159 1.86 -8.41 7.34
C ASP A 159 1.27 -8.52 5.92
N ASP A 160 2.13 -8.59 4.89
CA ASP A 160 1.73 -8.78 3.48
C ASP A 160 1.97 -10.21 3.00
N LYS A 161 1.45 -11.19 3.76
CA LYS A 161 0.99 -12.42 3.12
C LYS A 161 -0.47 -12.16 2.77
N PRO A 162 -0.81 -11.88 1.50
CA PRO A 162 -2.20 -11.93 1.09
C PRO A 162 -2.64 -13.39 1.25
N THR A 163 -3.30 -13.70 2.37
CA THR A 163 -4.09 -14.91 2.48
C THR A 163 -5.16 -14.77 1.40
N PRO A 164 -5.20 -15.63 0.38
CA PRO A 164 -6.23 -15.54 -0.64
C PRO A 164 -7.58 -15.69 0.06
N VAL A 165 -8.37 -14.62 0.05
CA VAL A 165 -9.75 -14.65 0.55
C VAL A 165 -10.55 -15.46 -0.47
N GLN A 166 -10.85 -16.73 -0.16
CA GLN A 166 -11.89 -17.46 -0.88
C GLN A 166 -13.23 -16.83 -0.54
N ILE A 167 -13.76 -15.98 -1.43
CA ILE A 167 -15.15 -15.57 -1.37
C ILE A 167 -15.97 -16.75 -1.89
N VAL A 168 -16.52 -17.55 -0.98
CA VAL A 168 -17.52 -18.58 -1.33
C VAL A 168 -18.85 -17.86 -1.54
N ILE A 169 -19.20 -17.60 -2.81
CA ILE A 169 -20.54 -17.12 -3.17
C ILE A 169 -21.46 -18.34 -3.22
N GLY A 170 -22.26 -18.52 -2.18
CA GLY A 170 -23.37 -19.47 -2.19
C GLY A 170 -24.49 -18.94 -3.09
N VAL A 171 -24.57 -19.44 -4.33
CA VAL A 171 -25.73 -19.19 -5.20
C VAL A 171 -26.80 -20.22 -4.81
N LYS A 172 -27.89 -19.76 -4.21
CA LYS A 172 -29.09 -20.57 -3.99
C LYS A 172 -29.93 -20.46 -5.26
N ASP A 173 -29.90 -21.49 -6.09
CA ASP A 173 -30.69 -21.54 -7.33
C ASP A 173 -32.19 -21.37 -7.00
N ALA A 174 -32.78 -20.29 -7.50
CA ALA A 174 -34.20 -19.97 -7.34
C ALA A 174 -35.09 -20.64 -8.39
N ALA A 175 -34.77 -21.87 -8.81
CA ALA A 175 -35.51 -22.57 -9.85
C ALA A 175 -35.50 -24.09 -9.68
N ARG A 176 -36.21 -24.58 -8.65
CA ARG A 176 -36.96 -25.85 -8.73
C ARG A 176 -38.30 -25.65 -8.03
N HIS A 177 -39.31 -25.33 -8.82
CA HIS A 177 -40.71 -25.54 -8.46
C HIS A 177 -40.89 -27.07 -8.39
N ASP A 178 -41.03 -27.61 -7.18
CA ASP A 178 -41.25 -29.03 -6.95
C ASP A 178 -42.75 -29.31 -7.07
N ASP A 179 -43.20 -29.62 -8.29
CA ASP A 179 -44.53 -30.17 -8.55
C ASP A 179 -44.52 -31.64 -8.15
N THR A 180 -44.65 -31.92 -6.85
CA THR A 180 -45.02 -33.24 -6.34
C THR A 180 -46.11 -33.10 -5.28
N GLN A 181 -47.36 -33.07 -5.75
CA GLN A 181 -48.53 -33.29 -4.87
C GLN A 181 -48.41 -34.67 -4.19
N PRO A 182 -48.66 -34.78 -2.88
CA PRO A 182 -48.71 -36.08 -2.22
C PRO A 182 -50.00 -36.81 -2.59
N ARG A 183 -49.86 -38.03 -3.12
CA ARG A 183 -50.96 -39.00 -3.19
C ARG A 183 -51.45 -39.28 -1.77
N THR A 184 -52.72 -39.03 -1.53
CA THR A 184 -53.40 -39.33 -0.27
C THR A 184 -53.58 -40.84 -0.11
N GLU A 185 -52.78 -41.47 0.74
CA GLU A 185 -53.07 -42.81 1.26
C GLU A 185 -54.13 -42.69 2.36
N HIS A 186 -55.28 -43.33 2.16
CA HIS A 186 -56.31 -43.55 3.19
C HIS A 186 -55.79 -44.55 4.24
N PRO A 187 -55.95 -44.30 5.55
CA PRO A 187 -55.80 -45.35 6.54
C PRO A 187 -57.09 -46.16 6.64
N ALA A 188 -56.92 -47.48 6.79
CA ALA A 188 -57.98 -48.42 7.08
C ALA A 188 -58.66 -48.12 8.43
N GLY A 189 -59.98 -48.12 8.41
CA GLY A 189 -60.90 -48.00 9.55
C GLY A 189 -62.32 -48.09 9.06
#